data_AF-A0A953JM99-F1
#
_entry.id   AF-A0A953JM99-F1
#
_cell.length_a   1.000
_cell.length_b   1.000
_cell.length_c   1.000
_cell.angle_alpha   90.00
_cell.angle_beta   90.00
_cell.angle_gamma   90.00
#
_symmetry.space_group_name_H-M   'P 1'
#
loop_
_entity.id
_entity.type
_entity.pdbx_description
1 polymer ?
#
loop_
_entity_poly.entity_id
_entity_poly.type
_entity_poly.pdbx_seq_one_letter_code
_entity_poly.pdbx_strand_id
1 'polypeptide(L)'
;METFHAKQLARGNLPRSSLWKVDRADFEGTILERIFIKIAICIAQHEKDLRWAGTNSEAIDPPKEVINALFGKCPLVSPMGLYFAMSVGELVTNEESVRIQTIRHPNTECFVGAFIAIRDWQWLINLSDTEFSHYTARSMSGQQIGKDGTPPDYHLETVNFAAKGKLSGQINIDWDRVDH
;
A
#
# COMPACT_ATOMS: atom_id res chain seq x y z
N MET A 1 -20.44 41.44 -34.61
CA MET A 1 -21.40 40.50 -34.00
C MET A 1 -21.60 39.40 -35.03
N GLU A 2 -20.69 38.42 -35.04
CA GLU A 2 -20.67 37.32 -36.00
C GLU A 2 -21.28 36.09 -35.34
N THR A 3 -22.40 35.63 -35.89
CA THR A 3 -23.08 34.39 -35.51
C THR A 3 -22.29 33.19 -36.02
N PHE A 4 -21.63 32.46 -35.10
CA PHE A 4 -21.04 31.16 -35.38
C PHE A 4 -22.14 30.11 -35.54
N HIS A 5 -22.34 29.67 -36.78
CA HIS A 5 -23.13 28.48 -37.09
C HIS A 5 -22.44 27.22 -36.57
N ALA A 6 -23.05 26.55 -35.59
CA ALA A 6 -22.67 25.20 -35.20
C ALA A 6 -22.96 24.23 -36.37
N LYS A 7 -21.93 23.92 -37.16
CA LYS A 7 -21.99 22.81 -38.11
C LYS A 7 -22.07 21.51 -37.31
N GLN A 8 -23.23 20.88 -37.36
CA GLN A 8 -23.47 19.47 -37.07
C GLN A 8 -22.51 18.65 -37.94
N LEU A 9 -21.34 18.28 -37.41
CA LEU A 9 -20.46 17.34 -38.07
C LEU A 9 -21.05 15.95 -37.88
N ALA A 10 -21.30 15.33 -39.04
CA ALA A 10 -21.80 14.00 -39.20
C ALA A 10 -21.13 13.02 -38.23
N ARG A 11 -21.95 12.16 -37.62
CA ARG A 11 -21.52 10.90 -36.99
C ARG A 11 -20.92 10.00 -38.07
N GLY A 12 -19.72 10.36 -38.52
CA GLY A 12 -18.86 9.45 -39.25
C GLY A 12 -18.66 8.22 -38.37
N ASN A 13 -18.80 7.05 -38.97
CA ASN A 13 -18.46 5.77 -38.39
C ASN A 13 -17.05 5.85 -37.79
N LEU A 14 -16.95 6.22 -36.51
CA LEU A 14 -15.75 5.98 -35.74
C LEU A 14 -15.57 4.46 -35.80
N PRO A 15 -14.41 3.94 -36.24
CA PRO A 15 -14.15 2.52 -36.18
C PRO A 15 -14.49 2.08 -34.76
N ARG A 16 -15.32 1.03 -34.61
CA ARG A 16 -15.65 0.41 -33.32
C ARG A 16 -14.35 0.38 -32.54
N SER A 17 -14.25 1.21 -31.50
CA SER A 17 -13.05 1.29 -30.69
C SER A 17 -12.73 -0.15 -30.31
N SER A 18 -11.54 -0.62 -30.69
CA SER A 18 -11.05 -1.88 -30.14
C SER A 18 -11.23 -1.73 -28.64
N LEU A 19 -12.13 -2.52 -28.05
CA LEU A 19 -12.44 -2.47 -26.63
C LEU A 19 -11.08 -2.45 -25.91
N TRP A 20 -10.77 -1.36 -25.22
CA TRP A 20 -9.50 -1.20 -24.53
C TRP A 20 -9.36 -2.39 -23.59
N LYS A 21 -8.42 -3.30 -23.88
CA LYS A 21 -8.21 -4.48 -23.05
C LYS A 21 -7.53 -4.00 -21.77
N VAL A 22 -8.30 -3.96 -20.69
CA VAL A 22 -7.78 -3.73 -19.35
C VAL A 22 -7.24 -5.06 -18.85
N ASP A 23 -5.95 -5.12 -18.55
CA ASP A 23 -5.34 -6.31 -17.95
C ASP A 23 -5.77 -6.39 -16.48
N ARG A 24 -6.31 -7.55 -16.08
CA ARG A 24 -6.79 -7.78 -14.70
C ARG A 24 -5.94 -8.83 -14.03
N ALA A 25 -5.61 -8.59 -12.76
CA ALA A 25 -4.96 -9.55 -11.89
C ALA A 25 -5.67 -9.56 -10.54
N ASP A 26 -5.76 -10.74 -9.93
CA ASP A 26 -6.37 -10.93 -8.62
C ASP A 26 -5.28 -11.44 -7.66
N PHE A 27 -5.23 -10.89 -6.45
CA PHE A 27 -4.28 -11.30 -5.40
C PHE A 27 -5.02 -11.58 -4.10
N GLU A 28 -4.53 -12.56 -3.35
CA GLU A 28 -4.99 -12.81 -1.98
C GLU A 28 -4.28 -11.82 -1.03
N GLY A 29 -5.03 -10.86 -0.50
CA GLY A 29 -4.54 -9.81 0.38
C GLY A 29 -3.92 -10.38 1.67
N THR A 30 -4.49 -11.46 2.20
CA THR A 30 -3.97 -12.08 3.42
C THR A 30 -2.58 -12.70 3.22
N ILE A 31 -2.31 -13.28 2.04
CA ILE A 31 -0.97 -13.76 1.68
C ILE A 31 0.00 -12.59 1.56
N LEU A 32 -0.41 -11.51 0.90
CA LEU A 32 0.40 -10.31 0.74
C LEU A 32 0.78 -9.70 2.10
N GLU A 33 -0.18 -9.54 3.00
CA GLU A 33 0.03 -9.03 4.36
C GLU A 33 1.02 -9.93 5.12
N ARG A 34 0.87 -11.26 5.07
CA ARG A 34 1.81 -12.20 5.70
C ARG A 34 3.23 -12.08 5.15
N ILE A 35 3.39 -11.91 3.84
CA ILE A 35 4.71 -11.70 3.22
C ILE A 35 5.32 -10.40 3.76
N PHE A 36 4.52 -9.34 3.90
CA PHE A 36 5.02 -8.04 4.30
C PHE A 36 5.38 -8.01 5.79
N ILE A 37 4.62 -8.72 6.64
CA ILE A 37 5.00 -8.98 8.04
C ILE A 37 6.35 -9.69 8.10
N LYS A 38 6.58 -10.76 7.30
CA LYS A 38 7.88 -11.47 7.27
C LYS A 38 9.02 -10.54 6.91
N ILE A 39 8.85 -9.77 5.83
CA ILE A 39 9.86 -8.82 5.35
C ILE A 39 10.19 -7.80 6.45
N ALA A 40 9.16 -7.21 7.07
CA ALA A 40 9.32 -6.23 8.12
C ALA A 40 10.10 -6.77 9.33
N ILE A 41 9.74 -7.97 9.82
CA ILE A 41 10.42 -8.62 10.94
C ILE A 41 11.88 -8.96 10.57
N CYS A 42 12.12 -9.54 9.39
CA CYS A 42 13.46 -9.90 8.96
C CYS A 42 14.39 -8.67 8.91
N ILE A 43 13.91 -7.54 8.38
CA ILE A 43 14.70 -6.30 8.37
C ILE A 43 14.89 -5.74 9.78
N ALA A 44 13.84 -5.72 10.60
CA ALA A 44 13.90 -5.23 11.98
C ALA A 44 14.93 -6.00 12.83
N GLN A 45 15.05 -7.32 12.63
CA GLN A 45 16.03 -8.16 13.34
C GLN A 45 17.50 -7.81 13.03
N HIS A 46 17.76 -7.13 11.92
CA HIS A 46 19.10 -6.66 11.56
C HIS A 46 19.44 -5.28 12.15
N GLU A 47 18.47 -4.58 12.75
CA GLU A 47 18.69 -3.30 13.39
C GLU A 47 19.07 -3.48 14.87
N LYS A 48 20.23 -2.97 15.26
CA LYS A 48 20.68 -3.00 16.65
C LYS A 48 19.76 -2.15 17.53
N ASP A 49 19.49 -2.66 18.73
CA ASP A 49 18.73 -2.00 19.79
C ASP A 49 17.28 -1.64 19.42
N LEU A 50 16.76 -2.17 18.30
CA LEU A 50 15.39 -1.96 17.89
C LEU A 50 14.44 -2.80 18.75
N ARG A 51 13.39 -2.16 19.28
CA ARG A 51 12.42 -2.76 20.19
C ARG A 51 11.00 -2.57 19.69
N TRP A 52 10.12 -3.52 19.94
CA TRP A 52 8.70 -3.44 19.57
C TRP A 52 7.97 -2.38 20.38
N ALA A 53 7.14 -1.58 19.69
CA ALA A 53 6.17 -0.72 20.35
C ALA A 53 5.13 -1.58 21.11
N GLY A 54 4.65 -1.09 22.25
CA GLY A 54 3.69 -1.80 23.11
C GLY A 54 4.32 -2.79 24.08
N THR A 55 5.22 -3.67 23.62
CA THR A 55 5.86 -4.71 24.48
C THR A 55 7.25 -4.33 24.97
N ASN A 56 7.94 -3.43 24.28
CA ASN A 56 9.35 -3.08 24.51
C ASN A 56 10.32 -4.29 24.44
N SER A 57 9.88 -5.40 23.84
CA SER A 57 10.69 -6.58 23.55
C SER A 57 11.67 -6.30 22.41
N GLU A 58 12.76 -7.05 22.34
CA GLU A 58 13.72 -6.93 21.25
C GLU A 58 13.09 -7.32 19.91
N ALA A 59 13.57 -6.77 18.80
CA ALA A 59 13.03 -7.05 17.46
C ALA A 59 12.95 -8.55 17.11
N ILE A 60 13.82 -9.39 17.70
CA ILE A 60 13.81 -10.85 17.53
C ILE A 60 12.62 -11.55 18.20
N ASP A 61 11.90 -10.87 19.10
CA ASP A 61 10.76 -11.40 19.86
C ASP A 61 9.47 -10.59 19.57
N PRO A 62 8.81 -10.83 18.41
CA PRO A 62 7.60 -10.13 18.01
C PRO A 62 6.41 -10.40 18.96
N PRO A 63 5.49 -9.43 19.12
CA PRO A 63 4.24 -9.63 19.83
C PRO A 63 3.44 -10.82 19.30
N LYS A 64 2.70 -11.50 20.18
CA LYS A 64 1.95 -12.71 19.86
C LYS A 64 0.93 -12.50 18.75
N GLU A 65 0.32 -11.32 18.70
CA GLU A 65 -0.64 -10.87 17.69
C GLU A 65 0.00 -10.88 16.30
N VAL A 66 1.21 -10.33 16.19
CA VAL A 66 2.01 -10.32 14.94
C VAL A 66 2.37 -11.74 14.52
N ILE A 67 2.79 -12.59 15.46
CA ILE A 67 3.09 -14.01 15.19
C ILE A 67 1.84 -14.74 14.70
N ASN A 68 0.69 -14.55 15.35
CA ASN A 68 -0.56 -15.19 14.94
C ASN A 68 -0.97 -14.77 13.53
N ALA A 69 -0.86 -13.48 13.20
CA ALA A 69 -1.13 -12.97 11.86
C ALA A 69 -0.16 -13.54 10.81
N LEU A 70 1.12 -13.61 11.13
CA LEU A 70 2.16 -14.19 10.28
C LEU A 70 1.83 -15.62 9.83
N PHE A 71 1.27 -16.41 10.73
CA PHE A 71 0.86 -17.80 10.50
C PHE A 71 -0.60 -17.94 10.03
N GLY A 72 -1.31 -16.84 9.80
CA GLY A 72 -2.69 -16.87 9.32
C GLY A 72 -3.72 -17.34 10.33
N LYS A 73 -3.40 -17.30 11.62
CA LYS A 73 -4.30 -17.73 12.70
C LYS A 73 -5.33 -16.67 13.06
N CYS A 74 -4.96 -15.39 12.91
CA CYS A 74 -5.82 -14.26 13.20
C CYS A 74 -5.50 -13.14 12.19
N PRO A 75 -6.49 -12.51 11.55
CA PRO A 75 -6.23 -11.34 10.73
C PRO A 75 -5.74 -10.17 11.60
N LEU A 76 -4.93 -9.28 11.01
CA LEU A 76 -4.66 -7.99 11.64
C LEU A 76 -5.87 -7.07 11.46
N VAL A 77 -6.24 -6.38 12.53
CA VAL A 77 -7.36 -5.43 12.55
C VAL A 77 -6.79 -4.03 12.76
N SER A 78 -7.32 -3.05 12.01
CA SER A 78 -6.95 -1.64 12.12
C SER A 78 -6.88 -1.19 13.59
N PRO A 79 -5.81 -0.50 14.02
CA PRO A 79 -4.79 0.14 13.17
C PRO A 79 -3.67 -0.80 12.70
N MET A 80 -3.65 -2.07 13.10
CA MET A 80 -2.67 -3.02 12.58
C MET A 80 -3.10 -3.54 11.21
N GLY A 81 -2.12 -3.77 10.33
CA GLY A 81 -2.33 -4.41 9.04
C GLY A 81 -1.69 -3.67 7.88
N LEU A 82 -2.03 -4.11 6.68
CA LEU A 82 -1.49 -3.58 5.44
C LEU A 82 -2.30 -2.41 4.91
N TYR A 83 -1.59 -1.34 4.57
CA TYR A 83 -2.12 -0.10 4.02
C TYR A 83 -1.47 0.19 2.67
N PHE A 84 -2.27 0.66 1.72
CA PHE A 84 -1.79 1.14 0.43
C PHE A 84 -1.52 2.65 0.50
N ALA A 85 -0.31 3.07 0.12
CA ALA A 85 0.20 4.41 0.38
C ALA A 85 0.50 5.23 -0.89
N MET A 86 -0.12 4.91 -2.03
CA MET A 86 -0.07 5.74 -3.22
C MET A 86 -1.41 6.44 -3.49
N SER A 87 -1.35 7.61 -4.11
CA SER A 87 -2.55 8.27 -4.62
C SER A 87 -3.07 7.59 -5.88
N VAL A 88 -4.40 7.47 -6.01
CA VAL A 88 -5.03 6.98 -7.24
C VAL A 88 -4.63 7.88 -8.43
N GLY A 89 -4.04 7.28 -9.47
CA GLY A 89 -3.65 7.99 -10.69
C GLY A 89 -2.19 8.45 -10.77
N GLU A 90 -1.36 8.13 -9.77
CA GLU A 90 0.08 8.31 -9.88
C GLU A 90 0.67 7.47 -11.02
N LEU A 91 1.58 8.08 -11.80
CA LEU A 91 2.25 7.42 -12.91
C LEU A 91 3.31 6.47 -12.34
N VAL A 92 3.12 5.18 -12.57
CA VAL A 92 4.14 4.16 -12.29
C VAL A 92 5.24 4.28 -13.36
N THR A 93 6.42 4.67 -12.93
CA THR A 93 7.68 4.54 -13.66
C THR A 93 8.09 3.06 -13.74
N ASN A 94 8.77 2.68 -14.83
CA ASN A 94 9.23 1.30 -15.01
C ASN A 94 10.59 1.03 -14.32
N GLU A 95 10.97 1.82 -13.31
CA GLU A 95 12.21 1.57 -12.60
C GLU A 95 12.07 0.36 -11.69
N GLU A 96 12.89 -0.66 -11.95
CA GLU A 96 12.93 -1.86 -11.12
C GLU A 96 13.67 -1.54 -9.83
N SER A 97 12.90 -1.27 -8.78
CA SER A 97 13.44 -1.05 -7.44
C SER A 97 12.62 -1.77 -6.39
N VAL A 98 13.28 -2.20 -5.32
CA VAL A 98 12.64 -2.62 -4.08
C VAL A 98 13.29 -1.82 -2.97
N ARG A 99 12.48 -1.08 -2.19
CA ARG A 99 12.95 -0.38 -1.00
C ARG A 99 12.13 -0.84 0.20
N ILE A 100 12.82 -1.11 1.30
CA ILE A 100 12.21 -1.44 2.57
C ILE A 100 12.82 -0.49 3.61
N GLN A 101 11.97 0.09 4.45
CA GLN A 101 12.39 0.98 5.54
C GLN A 101 11.58 0.66 6.79
N THR A 102 12.23 0.40 7.91
CA THR A 102 11.53 0.26 9.20
C THR A 102 10.97 1.60 9.64
N ILE A 103 9.82 1.56 10.31
CA ILE A 103 9.16 2.72 10.87
C ILE A 103 9.28 2.66 12.38
N ARG A 104 9.65 3.80 12.97
CA ARG A 104 9.83 3.97 14.41
C ARG A 104 8.82 4.96 14.95
N HIS A 105 8.33 4.71 16.15
CA HIS A 105 7.49 5.63 16.88
C HIS A 105 8.31 6.86 17.30
N PRO A 106 7.87 8.10 17.02
CA PRO A 106 8.71 9.30 17.13
C PRO A 106 9.12 9.66 18.56
N ASN A 107 8.38 9.18 19.56
CA ASN A 107 8.67 9.50 20.96
C ASN A 107 9.47 8.41 21.67
N THR A 108 9.35 7.16 21.21
CA THR A 108 9.92 6.00 21.91
C THR A 108 10.99 5.30 21.09
N GLU A 109 11.18 5.70 19.83
CA GLU A 109 12.08 5.06 18.85
C GLU A 109 11.81 3.56 18.65
N CYS A 110 10.67 3.06 19.15
CA CYS A 110 10.29 1.67 19.05
C CYS A 110 9.74 1.36 17.65
N PHE A 111 10.02 0.17 17.16
CA PHE A 111 9.50 -0.39 15.93
C PHE A 111 7.97 -0.48 15.94
N VAL A 112 7.35 0.10 14.91
CA VAL A 112 5.90 0.05 14.71
C VAL A 112 5.52 -0.66 13.42
N GLY A 113 6.45 -0.90 12.51
CA GLY A 113 6.14 -1.51 11.20
C GLY A 113 7.16 -1.16 10.13
N ALA A 114 6.79 -1.34 8.87
CA ALA A 114 7.70 -1.06 7.76
C ALA A 114 6.97 -0.40 6.58
N PHE A 115 7.72 0.40 5.85
CA PHE A 115 7.38 0.90 4.54
C PHE A 115 8.04 0.01 3.48
N ILE A 116 7.26 -0.46 2.51
CA ILE A 116 7.70 -1.38 1.46
C ILE A 116 7.28 -0.79 0.12
N ALA A 117 8.26 -0.46 -0.71
CA ALA A 117 8.05 0.01 -2.07
C ALA A 117 8.58 -1.03 -3.07
N ILE A 118 7.74 -1.44 -4.02
CA ILE A 118 8.09 -2.30 -5.14
C ILE A 118 7.80 -1.51 -6.42
N ARG A 119 8.85 -1.05 -7.11
CA ARG A 119 8.74 0.02 -8.11
C ARG A 119 8.07 1.24 -7.46
N ASP A 120 7.05 1.82 -8.07
CA ASP A 120 6.31 2.92 -7.46
C ASP A 120 5.19 2.47 -6.51
N TRP A 121 4.93 1.16 -6.40
CA TRP A 121 3.89 0.62 -5.54
C TRP A 121 4.31 0.69 -4.10
N GLN A 122 3.65 1.54 -3.34
CA GLN A 122 4.03 1.87 -1.97
C GLN A 122 3.01 1.33 -0.99
N TRP A 123 3.54 0.62 -0.01
CA TRP A 123 2.77 -0.05 1.00
C TRP A 123 3.35 0.23 2.38
N LEU A 124 2.46 0.24 3.35
CA LEU A 124 2.78 0.41 4.74
C LEU A 124 2.21 -0.79 5.50
N ILE A 125 3.05 -1.54 6.19
CA ILE A 125 2.61 -2.57 7.12
C ILE A 125 2.74 -2.03 8.54
N ASN A 126 1.61 -1.74 9.19
CA ASN A 126 1.58 -1.32 10.59
C ASN A 126 1.41 -2.53 11.51
N LEU A 127 2.30 -2.68 12.48
CA LEU A 127 2.36 -3.78 13.43
C LEU A 127 2.22 -3.32 14.88
N SER A 128 1.80 -2.06 15.09
CA SER A 128 1.46 -1.51 16.40
C SER A 128 -0.03 -1.18 16.47
N ASP A 129 -0.56 -1.24 17.68
CA ASP A 129 -1.86 -0.70 18.08
C ASP A 129 -1.93 0.84 18.09
N THR A 130 -0.80 1.52 17.86
CA THR A 130 -0.76 2.97 17.70
C THR A 130 -1.32 3.36 16.34
N GLU A 131 -2.26 4.31 16.31
CA GLU A 131 -2.76 4.84 15.05
C GLU A 131 -1.66 5.48 14.21
N PHE A 132 -1.75 5.29 12.90
CA PHE A 132 -0.80 5.84 11.94
C PHE A 132 -0.71 7.38 11.97
N SER A 133 -1.76 8.06 12.44
CA SER A 133 -1.80 9.51 12.64
C SER A 133 -0.67 10.04 13.55
N HIS A 134 -0.05 9.17 14.36
CA HIS A 134 0.98 9.56 15.33
C HIS A 134 2.41 9.54 14.79
N TYR A 135 2.68 8.97 13.60
CA TYR A 135 4.03 8.89 13.03
C TYR A 135 4.04 9.17 11.54
N THR A 136 5.21 9.51 11.00
CA THR A 136 5.39 9.88 9.60
C THR A 136 6.24 8.84 8.89
N ALA A 137 5.72 8.31 7.78
CA ALA A 137 6.52 7.61 6.81
C ALA A 137 6.84 8.56 5.65
N ARG A 138 7.97 8.36 4.98
CA ARG A 138 8.31 9.09 3.75
C ARG A 138 8.30 8.13 2.58
N SER A 139 7.58 8.51 1.53
CA SER A 139 7.61 7.83 0.24
C SER A 139 9.00 7.88 -0.39
N MET A 140 9.15 7.14 -1.50
CA MET A 140 10.31 7.24 -2.39
C MET A 140 10.55 8.67 -2.90
N SER A 141 9.48 9.43 -3.16
CA SER A 141 9.52 10.82 -3.61
C SER A 141 9.72 11.83 -2.48
N GLY A 142 9.87 11.36 -1.23
CA GLY A 142 9.95 12.21 -0.04
C GLY A 142 8.61 12.78 0.42
N GLN A 143 7.51 12.37 -0.22
CA GLN A 143 6.14 12.69 0.21
C GLN A 143 5.89 12.09 1.58
N GLN A 144 5.37 12.90 2.48
CA GLN A 144 4.96 12.45 3.79
C GLN A 144 3.67 11.66 3.67
N ILE A 145 3.70 10.42 4.16
CA ILE A 145 2.54 9.56 4.32
C ILE A 145 2.18 9.62 5.80
N GLY A 146 0.92 9.91 6.11
CA GLY A 146 0.45 10.11 7.48
C GLY A 146 0.35 11.58 7.82
N LYS A 147 0.70 11.95 9.05
CA LYS A 147 0.29 13.12 9.87
C LYS A 147 -0.11 14.47 9.20
N ASP A 148 0.19 14.75 7.93
CA ASP A 148 -0.28 15.95 7.19
C ASP A 148 -0.64 15.68 5.70
N GLY A 149 -1.00 14.43 5.35
CA GLY A 149 -1.37 14.00 3.99
C GLY A 149 -2.45 12.91 4.00
N THR A 150 -2.97 12.56 2.81
CA THR A 150 -4.07 11.59 2.63
C THR A 150 -3.79 10.29 3.40
N PRO A 151 -4.73 9.82 4.26
CA PRO A 151 -4.54 8.58 4.99
C PRO A 151 -4.39 7.43 3.99
N PRO A 152 -3.41 6.52 4.19
CA PRO A 152 -3.27 5.37 3.31
C PRO A 152 -4.47 4.43 3.48
N ASP A 153 -4.87 3.76 2.41
CA ASP A 153 -6.08 2.94 2.39
C ASP A 153 -5.81 1.58 3.06
N TYR A 154 -6.48 1.32 4.19
CA TYR A 154 -6.45 0.02 4.86
C TYR A 154 -7.12 -1.04 4.00
N HIS A 155 -6.45 -2.19 3.80
CA HIS A 155 -6.98 -3.33 3.06
C HIS A 155 -7.65 -2.92 1.74
N LEU A 156 -6.93 -2.14 0.94
CA LEU A 156 -7.43 -1.68 -0.36
C LEU A 156 -7.86 -2.87 -1.23
N GLU A 157 -9.10 -2.82 -1.74
CA GLU A 157 -9.69 -3.92 -2.51
C GLU A 157 -9.37 -3.85 -4.01
N THR A 158 -9.04 -2.66 -4.53
CA THR A 158 -8.80 -2.47 -5.95
C THR A 158 -7.77 -1.38 -6.20
N VAL A 159 -6.78 -1.68 -7.04
CA VAL A 159 -5.82 -0.68 -7.55
C VAL A 159 -5.92 -0.58 -9.05
N ASN A 160 -6.17 0.63 -9.55
CA ASN A 160 -6.14 0.94 -10.97
C ASN A 160 -4.79 1.56 -11.32
N PHE A 161 -4.15 1.09 -12.39
CA PHE A 161 -2.86 1.63 -12.81
C PHE A 161 -2.78 1.87 -14.31
N ALA A 162 -1.98 2.88 -14.66
CA ALA A 162 -1.72 3.26 -16.04
C ALA A 162 -0.28 2.90 -16.41
N ALA A 163 -0.11 2.12 -17.48
CA ALA A 163 1.18 1.91 -18.12
C ALA A 163 1.25 2.78 -19.38
N LYS A 164 2.37 3.49 -19.56
CA LYS A 164 2.62 4.36 -20.73
C LYS A 164 1.51 5.41 -20.95
N GLY A 165 0.96 5.98 -19.86
CA GLY A 165 -0.01 7.08 -19.92
C GLY A 165 -1.43 6.67 -20.34
N LYS A 166 -1.75 5.37 -20.32
CA LYS A 166 -3.10 4.85 -20.58
C LYS A 166 -3.50 3.91 -19.44
N LEU A 167 -4.75 3.99 -18.97
CA LEU A 167 -5.28 2.99 -18.03
C LEU A 167 -5.16 1.62 -18.69
N SER A 168 -4.29 0.78 -18.16
CA SER A 168 -3.88 -0.46 -18.80
C SER A 168 -4.15 -1.67 -17.92
N GLY A 169 -4.39 -1.48 -16.62
CA GLY A 169 -4.73 -2.61 -15.76
C GLY A 169 -5.40 -2.26 -14.45
N GLN A 170 -5.94 -3.31 -13.85
CA GLN A 170 -6.65 -3.32 -12.58
C GLN A 170 -6.13 -4.51 -11.77
N ILE A 171 -5.80 -4.27 -10.51
CA ILE A 171 -5.49 -5.30 -9.53
C ILE A 171 -6.66 -5.36 -8.55
N ASN A 172 -7.28 -6.51 -8.39
CA ASN A 172 -8.21 -6.75 -7.28
C ASN A 172 -7.48 -7.49 -6.17
N ILE A 173 -7.76 -7.12 -4.93
CA ILE A 173 -7.15 -7.73 -3.75
C ILE A 173 -8.28 -8.28 -2.91
N ASP A 174 -8.30 -9.61 -2.82
CA ASP A 174 -9.29 -10.34 -2.05
C ASP A 174 -8.80 -10.48 -0.61
N TRP A 175 -9.47 -9.77 0.29
CA TRP A 175 -9.28 -9.90 1.72
C TRP A 175 -10.33 -10.88 2.19
N ASP A 176 -9.98 -12.15 2.32
CA ASP A 176 -10.86 -13.17 2.90
C ASP A 176 -11.47 -12.61 4.18
N ARG A 177 -12.71 -12.13 4.08
CA ARG A 177 -13.44 -11.61 5.21
C ARG A 177 -13.81 -12.83 6.02
N VAL A 178 -13.00 -13.12 7.03
CA VAL A 178 -13.41 -14.04 8.07
C VAL A 178 -14.59 -13.34 8.75
N ASP A 179 -15.81 -13.71 8.34
CA ASP A 179 -17.04 -13.25 8.97
C ASP A 179 -16.93 -13.56 10.47
N HIS A 180 -16.70 -12.51 11.27
CA HIS A 180 -16.61 -12.58 12.73
C HIS A 180 -17.98 -12.34 13.36
#